data_AF-A0A1H0KQ62-F1
#
_entry.id   AF-A0A1H0KQ62-F1
#
_cell.length_a   1.000
_cell.length_b   1.000
_cell.length_c   1.000
_cell.angle_alpha   90.00
_cell.angle_beta   90.00
_cell.angle_gamma   90.00
#
_symmetry.space_group_name_H-M   'P 1'
#
loop_
_entity.id
_entity.type
_entity.pdbx_description
1 polymer ?
#
loop_
_entity_poly.entity_id
_entity_poly.type
_entity_poly.pdbx_seq_one_letter_code
_entity_poly.pdbx_strand_id
1 'polypeptide(L)'
;MASLVVSAQRVQVDKSTVNVGKTGFEVPVTATFELKNRSGRHLTVTSVKPDCGCTKVEYPRKSVGGGETFKISLTYDARMLGHFRKQAAVYVRGEKKPVWLTMEGVVLEDWKDYSRMYPYKFGNILADVDNAEFDDVNKGDHPEAVINIINNGTETVVPNMLHLPPYLTAFAMPEKLEPGKTGKLTLTLNSQHLNSFGLTQTTIYLAEQLSDKVSSETEFPVSVVLLPNATLFEGKNKQYAPRLEYSTDSIALGMVGKRNVKKGVITLANKGRVPLKISSLQMFTKGMKVTLDKSELQPGESTKLKVVIDRDQVLKARQRPRVLMITNDPDHSKVVIKVSVK
;
A
#
# COMPACT_ATOMS: atom_id res chain seq x y z
N MET A 1 57.22 -34.58 14.09
CA MET A 1 56.18 -33.54 13.96
C MET A 1 55.65 -33.55 12.53
N ALA A 2 54.68 -34.40 12.22
CA ALA A 2 54.05 -34.38 10.90
C ALA A 2 53.05 -33.22 10.88
N SER A 3 53.36 -32.18 10.12
CA SER A 3 52.48 -31.03 9.93
C SER A 3 51.31 -31.46 9.05
N LEU A 4 50.14 -31.63 9.67
CA LEU A 4 48.87 -31.80 8.97
C LEU A 4 48.56 -30.49 8.25
N VAL A 5 48.89 -30.42 6.96
CA VAL A 5 48.44 -29.33 6.09
C VAL A 5 46.94 -29.54 5.87
N VAL A 6 46.14 -28.87 6.70
CA VAL A 6 44.70 -28.69 6.47
C VAL A 6 44.57 -27.89 5.17
N SER A 7 44.25 -28.57 4.08
CA SER A 7 44.01 -27.95 2.78
C SER A 7 42.70 -27.17 2.84
N ALA A 8 42.76 -25.90 3.24
CA ALA A 8 41.66 -24.96 3.01
C ALA A 8 41.44 -24.83 1.50
N GLN A 9 40.19 -25.01 1.06
CA GLN A 9 39.80 -24.88 -0.34
C GLN A 9 40.25 -23.50 -0.84
N ARG A 10 41.03 -23.46 -1.93
CA ARG A 10 41.66 -22.21 -2.44
C ARG A 10 40.65 -21.22 -3.03
N VAL A 11 39.40 -21.64 -3.19
CA VAL A 11 38.28 -20.81 -3.63
C VAL A 11 37.31 -20.65 -2.48
N GLN A 12 36.97 -19.40 -2.17
CA GLN A 12 35.84 -19.05 -1.33
C GLN A 12 34.68 -18.62 -2.22
N VAL A 13 33.47 -19.05 -1.88
CA VAL A 13 32.23 -18.54 -2.49
C VAL A 13 31.50 -17.71 -1.45
N ASP A 14 31.03 -16.52 -1.81
CA ASP A 14 30.28 -15.67 -0.89
C ASP A 14 28.91 -16.27 -0.57
N LYS A 15 28.20 -16.73 -1.61
CA LYS A 15 26.95 -17.49 -1.48
C LYS A 15 26.97 -18.67 -2.46
N SER A 16 27.01 -19.89 -1.94
CA SER A 16 26.95 -21.12 -2.77
C SER A 16 25.55 -21.41 -3.31
N THR A 17 24.52 -20.76 -2.77
CA THR A 17 23.13 -20.87 -3.22
C THR A 17 22.58 -19.49 -3.53
N VAL A 18 22.00 -19.33 -4.73
CA VAL A 18 21.30 -18.10 -5.16
C VAL A 18 19.89 -18.47 -5.55
N ASN A 19 18.90 -17.87 -4.89
CA ASN A 19 17.51 -17.93 -5.32
C ASN A 19 17.26 -16.78 -6.31
N VAL A 20 16.91 -17.11 -7.55
CA VAL A 20 16.64 -16.13 -8.62
C VAL A 20 15.18 -15.68 -8.68
N GLY A 21 14.36 -16.13 -7.73
CA GLY A 21 12.96 -15.80 -7.65
C GLY A 21 12.16 -16.52 -8.72
N LYS A 22 11.35 -15.73 -9.44
CA LYS A 22 10.38 -16.21 -10.42
C LYS A 22 10.83 -15.86 -11.83
N THR A 23 10.54 -16.74 -12.76
CA THR A 23 10.67 -16.46 -14.19
C THR A 23 9.48 -17.06 -14.95
N GLY A 24 9.25 -16.58 -16.16
CA GLY A 24 8.24 -17.12 -17.07
C GLY A 24 8.69 -18.39 -17.77
N PHE A 25 7.74 -19.20 -18.25
CA PHE A 25 8.02 -20.31 -19.16
C PHE A 25 8.80 -19.81 -20.38
N GLU A 26 9.91 -20.48 -20.69
CA GLU A 26 10.85 -20.10 -21.75
C GLU A 26 11.50 -18.72 -21.60
N VAL A 27 11.45 -18.11 -20.41
CA VAL A 27 12.18 -16.87 -20.09
C VAL A 27 13.45 -17.22 -19.32
N PRO A 28 14.64 -17.13 -19.96
CA PRO A 28 15.88 -17.54 -19.30
C PRO A 28 16.19 -16.67 -18.08
N VAL A 29 16.63 -17.29 -16.99
CA VAL A 29 16.98 -16.62 -15.74
C VAL A 29 18.43 -16.90 -15.36
N THR A 30 19.14 -15.89 -14.84
CA THR A 30 20.58 -15.97 -14.54
C THR A 30 20.89 -15.74 -13.06
N ALA A 31 21.63 -16.66 -12.45
CA ALA A 31 22.26 -16.50 -11.14
C ALA A 31 23.73 -16.16 -11.33
N THR A 32 24.19 -15.14 -10.61
CA THR A 32 25.60 -14.74 -10.61
C THR A 32 26.20 -15.01 -9.25
N PHE A 33 27.29 -15.77 -9.22
CA PHE A 33 28.03 -16.15 -8.04
C PHE A 33 29.33 -15.37 -8.00
N GLU A 34 29.63 -14.76 -6.87
CA GLU A 34 30.92 -14.11 -6.61
C GLU A 34 31.83 -15.07 -5.83
N LEU A 35 33.02 -15.29 -6.38
CA LEU A 35 34.03 -16.19 -5.85
C LEU A 35 35.33 -15.42 -5.66
N LYS A 36 36.13 -15.83 -4.66
CA LYS A 36 37.43 -15.23 -4.38
C LYS A 36 38.53 -16.27 -4.41
N ASN A 37 39.62 -15.97 -5.13
CA ASN A 37 40.85 -16.75 -5.04
C ASN A 37 41.56 -16.42 -3.72
N ARG A 38 41.49 -17.33 -2.75
CA ARG A 38 42.17 -17.19 -1.46
C ARG A 38 43.64 -17.63 -1.49
N SER A 39 44.09 -18.23 -2.58
CA SER A 39 45.49 -18.60 -2.70
C SER A 39 46.35 -17.37 -3.03
N GLY A 40 47.59 -17.34 -2.55
CA GLY A 40 48.58 -16.34 -2.98
C GLY A 40 49.14 -16.58 -4.39
N ARG A 41 48.50 -17.44 -5.19
CA ARG A 41 48.95 -17.86 -6.52
C ARG A 41 47.83 -17.71 -7.53
N HIS A 42 48.21 -17.73 -8.80
CA HIS A 42 47.27 -17.77 -9.91
C HIS A 42 46.38 -19.02 -9.86
N LEU A 43 45.07 -18.81 -10.04
CA LEU A 43 44.04 -19.84 -10.06
C LEU A 43 43.47 -19.94 -11.48
N THR A 44 43.18 -21.16 -11.93
CA THR A 44 42.57 -21.40 -13.24
C THR A 44 41.35 -22.30 -13.06
N VAL A 45 40.18 -21.80 -13.45
CA VAL A 45 38.95 -22.60 -13.56
C VAL A 45 39.09 -23.46 -14.82
N THR A 46 39.16 -24.79 -14.65
CA THR A 46 39.36 -25.71 -15.78
C THR A 46 38.06 -26.03 -16.50
N SER A 47 36.96 -26.14 -15.75
CA SER A 47 35.63 -26.38 -16.30
C SER A 47 34.56 -26.10 -15.28
N VAL A 48 33.39 -25.66 -15.73
CA VAL A 48 32.16 -25.63 -14.94
C VAL A 48 31.19 -26.60 -15.59
N LYS A 49 30.75 -27.62 -14.85
CA LYS A 49 29.85 -28.67 -15.34
C LYS A 49 28.46 -28.53 -14.71
N PRO A 50 27.43 -28.12 -15.46
CA PRO A 50 26.06 -28.13 -14.95
C PRO A 50 25.52 -29.56 -14.82
N ASP A 51 24.51 -29.74 -13.99
CA ASP A 51 23.77 -30.99 -13.80
C ASP A 51 22.82 -31.36 -14.96
N CYS A 52 22.45 -30.38 -15.78
CA CYS A 52 21.50 -30.49 -16.89
C CYS A 52 21.97 -29.68 -18.10
N GLY A 53 21.68 -30.16 -19.31
CA GLY A 53 21.92 -29.42 -20.56
C GLY A 53 21.08 -28.14 -20.72
N CYS A 54 20.05 -27.98 -19.87
CA CYS A 54 19.18 -26.81 -19.78
C CYS A 54 19.84 -25.59 -19.09
N THR A 55 21.07 -25.74 -18.57
CA THR A 55 21.80 -24.67 -17.87
C THR A 55 23.05 -24.28 -18.65
N LYS A 56 23.08 -23.06 -19.18
CA LYS A 56 24.29 -22.45 -19.77
C LYS A 56 25.18 -21.91 -18.66
N VAL A 57 26.50 -22.02 -18.83
CA VAL A 57 27.50 -21.57 -17.85
C VAL A 57 28.46 -20.55 -18.45
N GLU A 58 28.75 -19.49 -17.70
CA GLU A 58 29.75 -18.48 -18.04
C GLU A 58 30.74 -18.32 -16.90
N TYR A 59 32.04 -18.38 -17.20
CA TYR A 59 33.11 -18.35 -16.22
C TYR A 59 34.41 -17.82 -16.85
N PRO A 60 35.35 -17.28 -16.05
CA PRO A 60 36.60 -16.75 -16.57
C PRO A 60 37.46 -17.85 -17.19
N ARG A 61 37.90 -17.64 -18.44
CA ARG A 61 38.86 -18.52 -19.14
C ARG A 61 40.32 -18.13 -18.87
N LYS A 62 40.54 -16.91 -18.37
CA LYS A 62 41.87 -16.40 -17.99
C LYS A 62 42.18 -16.82 -16.56
N SER A 63 43.46 -16.84 -16.22
CA SER A 63 43.87 -17.07 -14.84
C SER A 63 43.46 -15.89 -13.95
N VAL A 64 42.96 -16.21 -12.76
CA VAL A 64 42.59 -15.26 -11.70
C VAL A 64 43.78 -15.10 -10.76
N GLY A 65 44.20 -13.88 -10.50
CA GLY A 65 45.30 -13.56 -9.59
C GLY A 65 45.00 -13.94 -8.13
N GLY A 66 46.05 -14.05 -7.31
CA GLY A 66 45.88 -14.31 -5.89
C GLY A 66 45.16 -13.17 -5.18
N GLY A 67 44.13 -13.46 -4.40
CA GLY A 67 43.30 -12.47 -3.71
C GLY A 67 42.20 -11.82 -4.55
N GLU A 68 42.16 -12.04 -5.86
CA GLU A 68 41.16 -11.45 -6.76
C GLU A 68 39.79 -12.14 -6.66
N THR A 69 38.73 -11.36 -6.90
CA THR A 69 37.37 -11.87 -7.07
C THR A 69 37.03 -12.10 -8.53
N PHE A 70 36.17 -13.07 -8.79
CA PHE A 70 35.70 -13.41 -10.12
C PHE A 70 34.25 -13.91 -10.05
N LYS A 71 33.56 -13.86 -11.19
CA LYS A 71 32.15 -14.24 -11.28
C LYS A 71 31.96 -15.50 -12.11
N ILE A 72 31.02 -16.34 -11.68
CA ILE A 72 30.49 -17.44 -12.47
C ILE A 72 28.98 -17.23 -12.58
N SER A 73 28.44 -17.33 -13.78
CA SER A 73 27.01 -17.17 -14.04
C SER A 73 26.41 -18.47 -14.57
N LEU A 74 25.27 -18.86 -14.03
CA LEU A 74 24.45 -19.98 -14.49
C LEU A 74 23.16 -19.41 -15.08
N THR A 75 22.79 -19.80 -16.29
CA THR A 75 21.58 -19.36 -16.97
C THR A 75 20.70 -20.56 -17.30
N TYR A 76 19.53 -20.66 -16.66
CA TYR A 76 18.55 -21.73 -16.88
C TYR A 76 17.53 -21.30 -17.94
N ASP A 77 17.18 -22.20 -18.87
CA ASP A 77 16.26 -21.94 -19.99
C ASP A 77 14.77 -21.84 -19.61
N ALA A 78 14.41 -22.23 -18.38
CA ALA A 78 13.05 -22.16 -17.84
C ALA A 78 11.99 -22.93 -18.64
N ARG A 79 12.35 -24.09 -19.22
CA ARG A 79 11.41 -24.94 -20.00
C ARG A 79 10.57 -25.93 -19.19
N MET A 80 10.71 -25.92 -17.86
CA MET A 80 9.90 -26.78 -16.97
C MET A 80 9.23 -25.92 -15.90
N LEU A 81 7.90 -25.98 -15.83
CA LEU A 81 7.08 -25.29 -14.83
C LEU A 81 7.37 -25.78 -13.40
N GLY A 82 7.13 -24.92 -12.42
CA GLY A 82 7.26 -25.22 -10.99
C GLY A 82 8.63 -24.90 -10.41
N HIS A 83 8.89 -25.41 -9.20
CA HIS A 83 10.15 -25.22 -8.50
C HIS A 83 11.30 -25.94 -9.22
N PHE A 84 12.45 -25.26 -9.32
CA PHE A 84 13.67 -25.86 -9.82
C PHE A 84 14.83 -25.64 -8.86
N ARG A 85 15.76 -26.60 -8.89
CA ARG A 85 17.07 -26.53 -8.26
C ARG A 85 18.09 -27.03 -9.28
N LYS A 86 19.01 -26.16 -9.70
CA LYS A 86 20.08 -26.48 -10.66
C LYS A 86 21.43 -26.33 -9.99
N GLN A 87 22.35 -27.24 -10.30
CA GLN A 87 23.68 -27.26 -9.72
C GLN A 87 24.76 -27.24 -10.78
N ALA A 88 25.90 -26.63 -10.44
CA ALA A 88 27.10 -26.68 -11.26
C ALA A 88 28.34 -26.97 -10.41
N ALA A 89 29.15 -27.91 -10.88
CA ALA A 89 30.45 -28.25 -10.31
C ALA A 89 31.55 -27.42 -10.98
N VAL A 90 32.21 -26.56 -10.20
CA VAL A 90 33.34 -25.74 -10.63
C VAL A 90 34.63 -26.48 -10.31
N TYR A 91 35.37 -26.86 -11.35
CA TYR A 91 36.67 -27.52 -11.24
C TYR A 91 37.78 -26.50 -11.38
N VAL A 92 38.74 -26.59 -10.48
CA VAL A 92 39.90 -25.70 -10.41
C VAL A 92 41.16 -26.53 -10.51
N ARG A 93 42.13 -26.06 -11.29
CA ARG A 93 43.40 -26.75 -11.47
C ARG A 93 44.11 -26.96 -10.12
N GLY A 94 44.41 -28.21 -9.80
CA GLY A 94 45.13 -28.59 -8.58
C GLY A 94 44.26 -28.78 -7.34
N GLU A 95 42.94 -28.61 -7.44
CA GLU A 95 41.98 -28.95 -6.37
C GLU A 95 41.43 -30.36 -6.57
N LYS A 96 41.31 -31.13 -5.48
CA LYS A 96 40.76 -32.50 -5.54
C LYS A 96 39.23 -32.54 -5.54
N LYS A 97 38.58 -31.52 -4.98
CA LYS A 97 37.12 -31.43 -4.86
C LYS A 97 36.59 -30.22 -5.61
N PRO A 98 35.50 -30.35 -6.39
CA PRO A 98 34.87 -29.21 -7.04
C PRO A 98 34.18 -28.30 -6.02
N VAL A 99 33.97 -27.05 -6.41
CA VAL A 99 33.09 -26.11 -5.69
C VAL A 99 31.70 -26.22 -6.30
N TRP A 100 30.68 -26.41 -5.46
CA TRP A 100 29.29 -26.51 -5.91
C TRP A 100 28.57 -25.17 -5.83
N LEU A 101 27.92 -24.80 -6.92
CA LEU A 101 27.04 -23.64 -7.01
C LEU A 101 25.61 -24.14 -7.24
N THR A 102 24.65 -23.60 -6.51
CA THR A 102 23.23 -23.97 -6.58
C THR A 102 22.39 -22.74 -6.96
N MET A 103 21.57 -22.87 -8.00
CA MET A 103 20.54 -21.93 -8.37
C MET A 103 19.16 -22.53 -8.05
N GLU A 104 18.30 -21.74 -7.41
CA GLU A 104 16.93 -22.14 -7.10
C GLU A 104 15.94 -21.07 -7.57
N GLY A 105 14.72 -21.49 -7.90
CA GLY A 105 13.66 -20.56 -8.30
C GLY A 105 12.38 -21.30 -8.68
N VAL A 106 11.44 -20.57 -9.28
CA VAL A 106 10.16 -21.07 -9.78
C VAL A 106 9.90 -20.57 -11.19
N VAL A 107 9.48 -21.46 -12.09
CA VAL A 107 8.98 -21.12 -13.42
C VAL A 107 7.46 -21.12 -13.40
N LEU A 108 6.85 -20.00 -13.81
CA LEU A 108 5.39 -19.85 -13.92
C LEU A 108 4.98 -19.72 -15.39
N GLU A 109 3.80 -20.23 -15.73
CA GLU A 109 3.26 -20.22 -17.10
C GLU A 109 3.11 -18.79 -17.65
N ASP A 110 2.55 -17.86 -16.85
CA ASP A 110 2.22 -16.49 -17.26
C ASP A 110 2.96 -15.41 -16.42
N TRP A 111 4.26 -15.56 -16.17
CA TRP A 111 4.97 -14.55 -15.40
C TRP A 111 5.18 -13.26 -16.21
N LYS A 112 4.60 -12.15 -15.72
CA LYS A 112 4.92 -10.77 -16.12
C LYS A 112 5.37 -10.00 -14.87
N ASP A 113 6.27 -9.04 -15.02
CA ASP A 113 6.62 -8.15 -13.90
C ASP A 113 5.47 -7.18 -13.62
N TYR A 114 4.65 -7.53 -12.63
CA TYR A 114 3.48 -6.76 -12.22
C TYR A 114 3.80 -5.67 -11.19
N SER A 115 5.05 -5.52 -10.76
CA SER A 115 5.44 -4.59 -9.69
C SER A 115 5.07 -3.13 -9.95
N ARG A 116 4.97 -2.73 -11.23
CA ARG A 116 4.52 -1.38 -11.62
C ARG A 116 3.00 -1.19 -11.58
N MET A 117 2.23 -2.26 -11.79
CA MET A 117 0.76 -2.23 -11.78
C MET A 117 0.20 -2.49 -10.38
N TYR A 118 0.94 -3.22 -9.55
CA TYR A 118 0.57 -3.58 -8.19
C TYR A 118 1.70 -3.18 -7.24
N PRO A 119 1.87 -1.87 -6.96
CA PRO A 119 3.02 -1.36 -6.23
C PRO A 119 2.94 -1.61 -4.71
N TYR A 120 1.77 -1.98 -4.20
CA TYR A 120 1.54 -2.16 -2.77
C TYR A 120 1.65 -3.63 -2.37
N LYS A 121 2.39 -3.90 -1.31
CA LYS A 121 2.71 -5.27 -0.88
C LYS A 121 2.07 -5.58 0.47
N PHE A 122 1.35 -6.70 0.52
CA PHE A 122 0.66 -7.25 1.68
C PHE A 122 1.09 -8.71 1.83
N GLY A 123 2.23 -8.93 2.51
CA GLY A 123 2.90 -10.24 2.48
C GLY A 123 3.31 -10.62 1.06
N ASN A 124 2.79 -11.74 0.55
CA ASN A 124 2.99 -12.24 -0.80
C ASN A 124 1.96 -11.70 -1.80
N ILE A 125 0.90 -11.03 -1.36
CA ILE A 125 -0.08 -10.40 -2.24
C ILE A 125 0.44 -9.02 -2.64
N LEU A 126 0.38 -8.69 -3.94
CA LEU A 126 0.53 -7.33 -4.42
C LEU A 126 -0.84 -6.77 -4.81
N ALA A 127 -1.08 -5.49 -4.52
CA ALA A 127 -2.32 -4.78 -4.81
C ALA A 127 -2.05 -3.49 -5.60
N ASP A 128 -3.05 -3.06 -6.37
CA ASP A 128 -3.03 -1.81 -7.14
C ASP A 128 -3.30 -0.56 -6.28
N VAL A 129 -3.93 -0.73 -5.12
CA VAL A 129 -4.17 0.30 -4.10
C VAL A 129 -3.81 -0.18 -2.70
N ASP A 130 -3.52 0.74 -1.78
CA ASP A 130 -3.26 0.45 -0.36
C ASP A 130 -4.37 0.95 0.58
N ASN A 131 -5.40 1.58 0.06
CA ASN A 131 -6.54 2.07 0.83
C ASN A 131 -7.85 1.99 0.04
N ALA A 132 -8.96 2.17 0.75
CA ALA A 132 -10.26 2.43 0.14
C ALA A 132 -10.85 3.73 0.66
N GLU A 133 -11.28 4.59 -0.27
CA GLU A 133 -11.95 5.85 0.02
C GLU A 133 -13.36 5.82 -0.57
N PHE A 134 -14.36 5.95 0.30
CA PHE A 134 -15.76 6.13 -0.09
C PHE A 134 -16.14 7.58 0.19
N ASP A 135 -15.89 8.46 -0.77
CA ASP A 135 -16.27 9.88 -0.67
C ASP A 135 -17.73 10.08 -1.06
N ASP A 136 -18.37 11.09 -0.48
CA ASP A 136 -19.75 11.52 -0.80
C ASP A 136 -20.81 10.41 -0.81
N VAL A 137 -20.77 9.53 0.19
CA VAL A 137 -21.74 8.42 0.31
C VAL A 137 -23.02 8.89 0.97
N ASN A 138 -24.18 8.74 0.33
CA ASN A 138 -25.44 9.05 0.99
C ASN A 138 -25.86 7.92 1.93
N LYS A 139 -26.52 8.30 3.02
CA LYS A 139 -27.12 7.33 3.94
C LYS A 139 -28.15 6.46 3.21
N GLY A 140 -27.85 5.17 3.11
CA GLY A 140 -28.62 4.17 2.38
C GLY A 140 -27.93 3.58 1.17
N ASP A 141 -26.84 4.20 0.71
CA ASP A 141 -26.07 3.69 -0.41
C ASP A 141 -25.26 2.44 -0.02
N HIS A 142 -24.97 1.62 -1.03
CA HIS A 142 -24.15 0.41 -0.93
C HIS A 142 -22.99 0.41 -1.93
N PRO A 143 -22.06 1.38 -1.87
CA PRO A 143 -20.98 1.48 -2.85
C PRO A 143 -19.93 0.37 -2.63
N GLU A 144 -19.21 0.05 -3.70
CA GLU A 144 -18.16 -0.96 -3.72
C GLU A 144 -16.81 -0.35 -4.11
N ALA A 145 -15.75 -0.77 -3.43
CA ALA A 145 -14.37 -0.54 -3.83
C ALA A 145 -13.76 -1.86 -4.31
N VAL A 146 -13.13 -1.84 -5.47
CA VAL A 146 -12.49 -3.04 -6.06
C VAL A 146 -10.98 -2.87 -5.98
N ILE A 147 -10.34 -3.79 -5.28
CA ILE A 147 -8.88 -3.89 -5.14
C ILE A 147 -8.43 -5.01 -6.08
N ASN A 148 -7.61 -4.68 -7.07
CA ASN A 148 -7.02 -5.70 -7.92
C ASN A 148 -5.78 -6.26 -7.21
N ILE A 149 -5.68 -7.58 -7.15
CA ILE A 149 -4.60 -8.27 -6.46
C ILE A 149 -3.91 -9.30 -7.35
N ILE A 150 -2.66 -9.61 -7.04
CA ILE A 150 -1.92 -10.73 -7.61
C ILE A 150 -1.18 -11.48 -6.52
N ASN A 151 -1.21 -12.81 -6.60
CA ASN A 151 -0.38 -13.63 -5.73
C ASN A 151 1.07 -13.63 -6.24
N ASN A 152 1.93 -12.86 -5.58
CA ASN A 152 3.36 -12.82 -5.83
C ASN A 152 4.18 -13.80 -4.95
N GLY A 153 3.54 -14.73 -4.25
CA GLY A 153 4.17 -15.84 -3.53
C GLY A 153 4.38 -17.10 -4.39
N THR A 154 4.85 -18.17 -3.76
CA THR A 154 5.04 -19.50 -4.39
C THR A 154 3.98 -20.52 -3.99
N GLU A 155 3.09 -20.17 -3.06
CA GLU A 155 2.00 -21.02 -2.58
C GLU A 155 0.65 -20.41 -2.93
N THR A 156 -0.39 -21.24 -3.03
CA THR A 156 -1.76 -20.77 -3.23
C THR A 156 -2.28 -20.06 -1.99
N VAL A 157 -2.86 -18.87 -2.16
CA VAL A 157 -3.43 -18.06 -1.07
C VAL A 157 -4.96 -18.01 -1.16
N VAL A 158 -5.62 -17.63 -0.06
CA VAL A 158 -7.07 -17.38 0.03
C VAL A 158 -7.26 -15.93 0.50
N PRO A 159 -7.17 -14.94 -0.41
CA PRO A 159 -7.15 -13.53 -0.05
C PRO A 159 -8.40 -13.11 0.71
N ASN A 160 -8.24 -12.38 1.82
CA ASN A 160 -9.35 -11.92 2.65
C ASN A 160 -9.06 -10.56 3.31
N MET A 161 -10.11 -9.91 3.82
CA MET A 161 -10.00 -8.75 4.70
C MET A 161 -10.36 -9.12 6.14
N LEU A 162 -9.43 -8.89 7.06
CA LEU A 162 -9.62 -9.15 8.49
C LEU A 162 -10.06 -7.88 9.23
N HIS A 163 -10.68 -8.08 10.38
CA HIS A 163 -11.18 -7.01 11.27
C HIS A 163 -12.19 -6.06 10.59
N LEU A 164 -13.03 -6.60 9.71
CA LEU A 164 -14.11 -5.82 9.10
C LEU A 164 -15.08 -5.30 10.17
N PRO A 165 -15.31 -3.98 10.25
CA PRO A 165 -16.37 -3.44 11.09
C PRO A 165 -17.76 -3.82 10.52
N PRO A 166 -18.84 -3.73 11.31
CA PRO A 166 -20.18 -4.18 10.90
C PRO A 166 -20.78 -3.49 9.67
N TYR A 167 -20.18 -2.39 9.20
CA TYR A 167 -20.59 -1.65 8.01
C TYR A 167 -19.78 -2.00 6.76
N LEU A 168 -18.81 -2.91 6.83
CA LEU A 168 -18.03 -3.38 5.68
C LEU A 168 -18.17 -4.89 5.51
N THR A 169 -18.27 -5.33 4.26
CA THR A 169 -18.10 -6.73 3.86
C THR A 169 -17.05 -6.82 2.76
N ALA A 170 -16.33 -7.94 2.69
CA ALA A 170 -15.34 -8.15 1.64
C ALA A 170 -15.46 -9.55 1.05
N PHE A 171 -15.18 -9.68 -0.24
CA PHE A 171 -15.13 -10.96 -0.93
C PHE A 171 -14.04 -10.96 -2.01
N ALA A 172 -13.34 -12.07 -2.18
CA ALA A 172 -12.31 -12.24 -3.19
C ALA A 172 -12.75 -13.18 -4.31
N MET A 173 -12.46 -12.80 -5.57
CA MET A 173 -12.73 -13.59 -6.76
C MET A 173 -11.47 -13.70 -7.65
N PRO A 174 -10.97 -14.90 -7.94
CA PRO A 174 -11.37 -16.18 -7.35
C PRO A 174 -11.07 -16.25 -5.84
N GLU A 175 -11.77 -17.14 -5.12
CA GLU A 175 -11.55 -17.35 -3.67
C GLU A 175 -10.12 -17.82 -3.37
N LYS A 176 -9.58 -18.70 -4.22
CA LYS A 176 -8.21 -19.20 -4.15
C LYS A 176 -7.39 -18.61 -5.28
N LEU A 177 -6.20 -18.12 -4.95
CA LEU A 177 -5.31 -17.49 -5.89
C LEU A 177 -3.98 -18.24 -5.97
N GLU A 178 -3.77 -18.96 -7.08
CA GLU A 178 -2.52 -19.66 -7.35
C GLU A 178 -1.35 -18.69 -7.60
N PRO A 179 -0.10 -19.14 -7.42
CA PRO A 179 1.08 -18.32 -7.70
C PRO A 179 1.05 -17.66 -9.08
N GLY A 180 1.19 -16.34 -9.11
CA GLY A 180 1.22 -15.54 -10.35
C GLY A 180 -0.15 -15.25 -10.96
N LYS A 181 -1.26 -15.76 -10.39
CA LYS A 181 -2.61 -15.45 -10.87
C LYS A 181 -3.16 -14.18 -10.20
N THR A 182 -3.99 -13.46 -10.94
CA THR A 182 -4.65 -12.21 -10.51
C THR A 182 -6.07 -12.46 -10.00
N GLY A 183 -6.52 -11.65 -9.05
CA GLY A 183 -7.88 -11.68 -8.53
C GLY A 183 -8.39 -10.28 -8.22
N LYS A 184 -9.64 -10.20 -7.80
CA LYS A 184 -10.29 -8.99 -7.33
C LYS A 184 -10.78 -9.21 -5.91
N LEU A 185 -10.51 -8.26 -5.02
CA LEU A 185 -11.12 -8.18 -3.71
C LEU A 185 -12.10 -7.01 -3.72
N THR A 186 -13.38 -7.30 -3.56
CA THR A 186 -14.45 -6.29 -3.52
C THR A 186 -14.79 -6.01 -2.07
N LEU A 187 -14.66 -4.74 -1.67
CA LEU A 187 -15.08 -4.20 -0.38
C LEU A 187 -16.40 -3.44 -0.57
N THR A 188 -17.48 -3.92 0.04
CA THR A 188 -18.80 -3.29 -0.02
C THR A 188 -19.09 -2.56 1.27
N LEU A 189 -19.50 -1.29 1.17
CA LEU A 189 -19.92 -0.47 2.29
C LEU A 189 -21.44 -0.57 2.46
N ASN A 190 -21.91 -0.88 3.66
CA ASN A 190 -23.30 -0.69 4.06
C ASN A 190 -23.42 0.61 4.86
N SER A 191 -23.72 1.71 4.17
CA SER A 191 -23.78 3.04 4.79
C SER A 191 -24.88 3.17 5.86
N GLN A 192 -25.89 2.30 5.86
CA GLN A 192 -26.94 2.30 6.90
C GLN A 192 -26.40 1.94 8.29
N HIS A 193 -25.31 1.19 8.37
CA HIS A 193 -24.69 0.80 9.65
C HIS A 193 -23.73 1.85 10.23
N LEU A 194 -23.45 2.94 9.51
CA LEU A 194 -22.65 4.05 10.05
C LEU A 194 -23.46 4.97 10.96
N ASN A 195 -22.99 5.19 12.19
CA ASN A 195 -23.78 5.90 13.21
C ASN A 195 -23.79 7.42 13.07
N SER A 196 -22.78 8.02 12.42
CA SER A 196 -22.61 9.47 12.34
C SER A 196 -22.27 9.95 10.93
N PHE A 197 -22.80 11.12 10.57
CA PHE A 197 -22.45 11.83 9.35
C PHE A 197 -21.03 12.43 9.42
N GLY A 198 -20.40 12.56 8.26
CA GLY A 198 -19.03 13.05 8.10
C GLY A 198 -18.03 11.92 7.91
N LEU A 199 -16.76 12.24 8.16
CA LEU A 199 -15.65 11.31 8.00
C LEU A 199 -15.67 10.26 9.12
N THR A 200 -15.69 8.99 8.71
CA THR A 200 -15.35 7.83 9.54
C THR A 200 -14.09 7.20 8.96
N GLN A 201 -13.13 6.85 9.82
CA GLN A 201 -11.91 6.16 9.41
C GLN A 201 -11.74 4.91 10.24
N THR A 202 -11.27 3.85 9.60
CA THR A 202 -10.92 2.59 10.26
C THR A 202 -9.72 1.98 9.55
N THR A 203 -9.07 1.01 10.19
CA THR A 203 -8.05 0.19 9.56
C THR A 203 -8.55 -1.25 9.57
N ILE A 204 -8.58 -1.87 8.39
CA ILE A 204 -8.78 -3.30 8.19
C ILE A 204 -7.46 -3.91 7.71
N TYR A 205 -7.40 -5.22 7.47
CA TYR A 205 -6.13 -5.85 7.10
C TYR A 205 -6.29 -6.82 5.93
N LEU A 206 -5.47 -6.65 4.89
CA LEU A 206 -5.42 -7.58 3.77
C LEU A 206 -4.53 -8.77 4.16
N ALA A 207 -5.10 -9.97 4.15
CA ALA A 207 -4.44 -11.21 4.56
C ALA A 207 -4.40 -12.24 3.42
N GLU A 208 -3.39 -13.11 3.45
CA GLU A 208 -3.24 -14.24 2.52
C GLU A 208 -4.15 -15.40 2.92
N GLN A 209 -4.47 -15.53 4.21
CA GLN A 209 -5.36 -16.53 4.78
C GLN A 209 -6.13 -15.96 5.99
N LEU A 210 -7.25 -16.58 6.35
CA LEU A 210 -8.06 -16.17 7.50
C LEU A 210 -7.35 -16.33 8.85
N SER A 211 -6.36 -17.21 8.95
CA SER A 211 -5.59 -17.47 10.17
C SER A 211 -4.37 -16.56 10.35
N ASP A 212 -4.09 -15.68 9.39
CA ASP A 212 -2.92 -14.82 9.44
C ASP A 212 -2.96 -13.86 10.62
N LYS A 213 -1.78 -13.58 11.18
CA LYS A 213 -1.64 -12.55 12.20
C LYS A 213 -1.57 -11.18 11.54
N VAL A 214 -2.37 -10.25 12.06
CA VAL A 214 -2.31 -8.85 11.62
C VAL A 214 -0.99 -8.19 12.01
N SER A 215 -0.49 -7.33 11.14
CA SER A 215 0.68 -6.50 11.37
C SER A 215 0.54 -5.14 10.69
N SER A 216 1.47 -4.23 10.95
CA SER A 216 1.52 -2.93 10.26
C SER A 216 1.73 -3.07 8.75
N GLU A 217 2.33 -4.16 8.29
CA GLU A 217 2.56 -4.42 6.86
C GLU A 217 1.29 -4.88 6.13
N THR A 218 0.26 -5.30 6.88
CA THR A 218 -1.01 -5.76 6.32
C THR A 218 -2.13 -4.73 6.47
N GLU A 219 -1.84 -3.55 7.04
CA GLU A 219 -2.83 -2.50 7.27
C GLU A 219 -3.38 -1.93 5.97
N PHE A 220 -4.70 -1.88 5.86
CA PHE A 220 -5.42 -1.32 4.74
C PHE A 220 -6.41 -0.26 5.28
N PRO A 221 -6.04 1.03 5.24
CA PRO A 221 -6.90 2.10 5.73
C PRO A 221 -8.18 2.22 4.89
N VAL A 222 -9.29 2.47 5.57
CA VAL A 222 -10.58 2.76 4.92
C VAL A 222 -11.12 4.09 5.45
N SER A 223 -11.56 4.95 4.54
CA SER A 223 -12.21 6.20 4.88
C SER A 223 -13.57 6.32 4.20
N VAL A 224 -14.55 6.86 4.93
CA VAL A 224 -15.92 7.07 4.44
C VAL A 224 -16.37 8.47 4.80
N VAL A 225 -16.87 9.25 3.84
CA VAL A 225 -17.58 10.51 4.12
C VAL A 225 -19.07 10.29 3.93
N LEU A 226 -19.79 10.14 5.05
CA LEU A 226 -21.23 9.89 5.04
C LEU A 226 -22.03 11.19 5.01
N LEU A 227 -22.90 11.32 4.01
CA LEU A 227 -23.81 12.43 3.78
C LEU A 227 -25.26 12.05 4.13
N PRO A 228 -26.10 13.03 4.52
CA PRO A 228 -27.53 12.83 4.64
C PRO A 228 -28.13 12.39 3.30
N ASN A 229 -29.20 11.60 3.38
CA ASN A 229 -29.93 11.22 2.18
C ASN A 229 -30.61 12.47 1.56
N ALA A 230 -30.24 12.79 0.32
CA ALA A 230 -30.72 13.99 -0.39
C ALA A 230 -31.96 13.75 -1.27
N THR A 231 -32.49 12.53 -1.34
CA THR A 231 -33.59 12.15 -2.25
C THR A 231 -34.84 13.02 -2.11
N LEU A 232 -35.09 13.58 -0.92
CA LEU A 232 -36.22 14.47 -0.66
C LEU A 232 -36.21 15.75 -1.51
N PHE A 233 -35.05 16.21 -1.96
CA PHE A 233 -34.88 17.50 -2.65
C PHE A 233 -34.37 17.36 -4.10
N GLU A 234 -34.65 16.24 -4.74
CA GLU A 234 -34.28 16.01 -6.14
C GLU A 234 -35.29 16.62 -7.14
N GLY A 235 -34.84 16.85 -8.37
CA GLY A 235 -35.67 17.33 -9.47
C GLY A 235 -36.41 18.63 -9.15
N LYS A 236 -37.74 18.65 -9.36
CA LYS A 236 -38.58 19.83 -9.12
C LYS A 236 -38.69 20.21 -7.64
N ASN A 237 -38.36 19.29 -6.73
CA ASN A 237 -38.45 19.56 -5.28
C ASN A 237 -37.25 20.34 -4.76
N LYS A 238 -36.16 20.42 -5.53
CA LYS A 238 -34.94 21.14 -5.16
C LYS A 238 -35.17 22.61 -4.81
N GLN A 239 -36.14 23.27 -5.45
CA GLN A 239 -36.50 24.66 -5.15
C GLN A 239 -37.07 24.88 -3.73
N TYR A 240 -37.49 23.81 -3.05
CA TYR A 240 -37.99 23.84 -1.68
C TYR A 240 -36.94 23.40 -0.65
N ALA A 241 -35.71 23.12 -1.09
CA ALA A 241 -34.62 22.67 -0.24
C ALA A 241 -34.19 23.73 0.79
N PRO A 242 -33.51 23.31 1.88
CA PRO A 242 -32.70 24.24 2.66
C PRO A 242 -31.54 24.71 1.78
N ARG A 243 -31.04 25.93 2.03
CA ARG A 243 -29.92 26.50 1.27
C ARG A 243 -28.97 27.18 2.22
N LEU A 244 -27.80 26.58 2.39
CA LEU A 244 -26.72 27.15 3.17
C LEU A 244 -26.08 28.30 2.38
N GLU A 245 -25.95 29.45 3.03
CA GLU A 245 -25.06 30.53 2.63
C GLU A 245 -24.05 30.76 3.75
N TYR A 246 -22.80 31.04 3.41
CA TYR A 246 -21.76 31.32 4.38
C TYR A 246 -20.88 32.48 3.93
N SER A 247 -20.43 33.28 4.89
CA SER A 247 -19.71 34.53 4.59
C SER A 247 -18.36 34.35 3.89
N THR A 248 -17.72 33.18 4.04
CA THR A 248 -16.44 32.84 3.42
C THR A 248 -16.18 31.32 3.52
N ASP A 249 -15.51 30.74 2.52
CA ASP A 249 -15.05 29.35 2.51
C ASP A 249 -13.71 29.16 3.25
N SER A 250 -13.10 30.26 3.67
CA SER A 250 -11.77 30.28 4.26
C SER A 250 -11.61 31.33 5.34
N ILE A 251 -10.84 30.97 6.37
CA ILE A 251 -10.46 31.86 7.47
C ILE A 251 -8.96 32.08 7.41
N ALA A 252 -8.56 33.35 7.24
CA ALA A 252 -7.18 33.77 7.40
C ALA A 252 -6.97 34.33 8.81
N LEU A 253 -6.24 33.58 9.64
CA LEU A 253 -5.89 33.97 11.00
C LEU A 253 -4.47 34.55 10.99
N GLY A 254 -4.39 35.87 10.94
CA GLY A 254 -3.12 36.59 10.83
C GLY A 254 -2.14 36.32 11.98
N MET A 255 -0.85 36.21 11.66
CA MET A 255 0.26 35.97 12.58
C MET A 255 0.66 37.17 13.44
N VAL A 256 0.10 38.36 13.18
CA VAL A 256 0.49 39.60 13.85
C VAL A 256 0.03 39.60 15.32
N GLY A 257 0.98 39.76 16.25
CA GLY A 257 0.76 39.87 17.70
C GLY A 257 1.20 38.67 18.54
N LYS A 258 1.52 38.92 19.82
CA LYS A 258 2.11 37.95 20.78
C LYS A 258 1.16 36.84 21.26
N ARG A 259 -0.14 36.90 20.94
CA ARG A 259 -1.12 35.91 21.42
C ARG A 259 -1.05 34.63 20.59
N ASN A 260 -0.79 33.51 21.27
CA ASN A 260 -0.77 32.17 20.67
C ASN A 260 -2.17 31.73 20.18
N VAL A 261 -3.24 32.19 20.84
CA VAL A 261 -4.62 31.85 20.48
C VAL A 261 -5.19 32.86 19.48
N LYS A 262 -5.65 32.38 18.32
CA LYS A 262 -6.33 33.19 17.29
C LYS A 262 -7.77 32.73 17.09
N LYS A 263 -8.66 33.65 16.72
CA LYS A 263 -10.10 33.40 16.56
C LYS A 263 -10.57 33.91 15.20
N GLY A 264 -11.39 33.13 14.52
CA GLY A 264 -12.11 33.51 13.31
C GLY A 264 -13.58 33.16 13.45
N VAL A 265 -14.42 33.88 12.71
CA VAL A 265 -15.88 33.69 12.74
C VAL A 265 -16.39 33.64 11.32
N ILE A 266 -17.22 32.64 11.03
CA ILE A 266 -18.00 32.55 9.79
C ILE A 266 -19.46 32.70 10.18
N THR A 267 -20.19 33.54 9.45
CA THR A 267 -21.65 33.59 9.56
C THR A 267 -22.23 32.58 8.60
N LEU A 268 -23.08 31.67 9.11
CA LEU A 268 -23.85 30.71 8.33
C LEU A 268 -25.30 31.16 8.32
N ALA A 269 -25.98 31.09 7.18
CA ALA A 269 -27.37 31.48 7.03
C ALA A 269 -28.16 30.44 6.23
N ASN A 270 -29.44 30.29 6.55
CA ASN A 270 -30.36 29.52 5.73
C ASN A 270 -31.15 30.45 4.82
N LYS A 271 -30.88 30.39 3.51
CA LYS A 271 -31.64 31.09 2.46
C LYS A 271 -32.63 30.18 1.73
N GLY A 272 -32.84 28.97 2.24
CA GLY A 272 -33.79 28.01 1.72
C GLY A 272 -35.19 28.22 2.27
N ARG A 273 -36.05 27.24 2.03
CA ARG A 273 -37.48 27.30 2.41
C ARG A 273 -37.86 26.41 3.59
N VAL A 274 -36.95 25.53 4.01
CA VAL A 274 -37.14 24.59 5.14
C VAL A 274 -35.94 24.63 6.07
N PRO A 275 -36.02 24.06 7.29
CA PRO A 275 -34.90 24.08 8.24
C PRO A 275 -33.62 23.47 7.68
N LEU A 276 -32.52 24.22 7.78
CA LEU A 276 -31.17 23.77 7.48
C LEU A 276 -30.57 23.16 8.74
N LYS A 277 -30.15 21.90 8.66
CA LYS A 277 -29.51 21.14 9.74
C LYS A 277 -28.03 20.95 9.44
N ILE A 278 -27.20 21.34 10.39
CA ILE A 278 -25.77 21.06 10.43
C ILE A 278 -25.60 19.82 11.31
N SER A 279 -25.40 18.67 10.67
CA SER A 279 -25.43 17.36 11.35
C SER A 279 -24.06 16.90 11.86
N SER A 280 -22.98 17.49 11.35
CA SER A 280 -21.61 17.15 11.77
C SER A 280 -20.66 18.33 11.59
N LEU A 281 -19.72 18.47 12.52
CA LEU A 281 -18.59 19.39 12.48
C LEU A 281 -17.34 18.65 12.97
N GLN A 282 -16.40 18.39 12.06
CA GLN A 282 -15.18 17.64 12.33
C GLN A 282 -13.94 18.47 12.01
N MET A 283 -12.91 18.30 12.83
CA MET A 283 -11.61 18.95 12.69
C MET A 283 -10.54 17.88 12.50
N PHE A 284 -9.62 18.09 11.56
CA PHE A 284 -8.55 17.12 11.26
C PHE A 284 -7.18 17.56 11.79
N THR A 285 -7.14 18.67 12.53
CA THR A 285 -5.90 19.30 12.96
C THR A 285 -5.92 19.57 14.45
N LYS A 286 -4.89 19.08 15.14
CA LYS A 286 -4.66 19.35 16.56
C LYS A 286 -4.50 20.85 16.80
N GLY A 287 -4.92 21.32 17.97
CA GLY A 287 -4.89 22.75 18.31
C GLY A 287 -6.04 23.56 17.70
N MET A 288 -7.00 22.94 17.00
CA MET A 288 -8.23 23.61 16.58
C MET A 288 -9.38 23.32 17.54
N LYS A 289 -10.24 24.32 17.77
CA LYS A 289 -11.53 24.20 18.42
C LYS A 289 -12.59 24.92 17.59
N VAL A 290 -13.70 24.24 17.32
CA VAL A 290 -14.85 24.80 16.61
C VAL A 290 -16.03 24.87 17.57
N THR A 291 -16.81 25.93 17.50
CA THR A 291 -18.04 26.10 18.27
C THR A 291 -19.10 26.70 17.36
N LEU A 292 -20.28 26.10 17.39
CA LEU A 292 -21.44 26.52 16.62
C LEU A 292 -22.53 26.93 17.61
N ASP A 293 -23.06 28.14 17.46
CA ASP A 293 -24.06 28.66 18.39
C ASP A 293 -25.44 27.98 18.20
N LYS A 294 -25.74 27.50 16.98
CA LYS A 294 -27.00 26.80 16.64
C LYS A 294 -26.79 25.84 15.47
N SER A 295 -27.23 24.58 15.60
CA SER A 295 -27.09 23.54 14.57
C SER A 295 -28.29 23.38 13.64
N GLU A 296 -29.43 24.01 13.96
CA GLU A 296 -30.62 24.00 13.10
C GLU A 296 -31.10 25.44 12.86
N LEU A 297 -31.16 25.87 11.61
CA LEU A 297 -31.52 27.23 11.20
C LEU A 297 -32.85 27.22 10.47
N GLN A 298 -33.82 27.96 10.99
CA GLN A 298 -35.08 28.22 10.28
C GLN A 298 -34.82 29.05 9.02
N PRO A 299 -35.74 29.05 8.03
CA PRO A 299 -35.63 29.91 6.85
C PRO A 299 -35.36 31.38 7.22
N GLY A 300 -34.32 31.97 6.64
CA GLY A 300 -33.88 33.34 6.93
C GLY A 300 -32.98 33.49 8.15
N GLU A 301 -32.88 32.48 9.01
CA GLU A 301 -32.07 32.53 10.23
C GLU A 301 -30.57 32.43 9.91
N SER A 302 -29.74 32.99 10.81
CA SER A 302 -28.28 32.91 10.74
C SER A 302 -27.67 32.54 12.10
N THR A 303 -26.49 31.92 12.06
CA THR A 303 -25.69 31.55 13.24
C THR A 303 -24.21 31.84 12.99
N LYS A 304 -23.41 31.80 14.06
CA LYS A 304 -21.96 32.01 13.98
C LYS A 304 -21.23 30.69 14.23
N LEU A 305 -20.35 30.32 13.30
CA LEU A 305 -19.35 29.28 13.47
C LEU A 305 -18.04 29.95 13.92
N LYS A 306 -17.66 29.71 15.17
CA LYS A 306 -16.44 30.25 15.77
C LYS A 306 -15.33 29.21 15.69
N VAL A 307 -14.22 29.58 15.07
CA VAL A 307 -13.01 28.75 14.98
C VAL A 307 -11.93 29.38 15.84
N VAL A 308 -11.36 28.60 16.74
CA VAL A 308 -10.25 28.99 17.60
C VAL A 308 -9.07 28.08 17.28
N ILE A 309 -7.88 28.66 17.13
CA ILE A 309 -6.66 27.89 16.94
C ILE A 309 -5.63 28.23 18.00
N ASP A 310 -4.86 27.23 18.39
CA ASP A 310 -3.55 27.34 19.02
C ASP A 310 -2.50 27.34 17.90
N ARG A 311 -1.83 28.49 17.71
CA ARG A 311 -0.88 28.69 16.60
C ARG A 311 0.25 27.68 16.63
N ASP A 312 0.87 27.45 17.79
CA ASP A 312 2.03 26.56 17.91
C ASP A 312 1.67 25.11 17.60
N GLN A 313 0.50 24.64 18.06
CA GLN A 313 0.03 23.29 17.74
C GLN A 313 -0.33 23.14 16.26
N VAL A 314 -0.97 24.16 15.68
CA VAL A 314 -1.38 24.14 14.27
C VAL A 314 -0.17 24.21 13.33
N LEU A 315 0.87 24.99 13.66
CA LEU A 315 2.11 25.05 12.86
C LEU A 315 2.91 23.75 12.89
N LYS A 316 2.76 22.95 13.95
CA LYS A 316 3.37 21.62 14.06
C LYS A 316 2.58 20.53 13.35
N ALA A 317 1.36 20.81 12.89
CA ALA A 317 0.52 19.83 12.24
C ALA A 317 1.02 19.53 10.82
N ARG A 318 1.07 18.25 10.46
CA ARG A 318 1.44 17.79 9.10
C ARG A 318 0.37 18.11 8.06
N GLN A 319 -0.90 18.16 8.47
CA GLN A 319 -2.02 18.43 7.57
C GLN A 319 -2.46 19.88 7.62
N ARG A 320 -2.97 20.37 6.48
CA ARG A 320 -3.52 21.72 6.38
C ARG A 320 -4.78 21.84 7.25
N PRO A 321 -4.89 22.89 8.08
CA PRO A 321 -6.02 23.09 8.98
C PRO A 321 -7.33 23.28 8.21
N ARG A 322 -8.36 22.50 8.57
CA ARG A 322 -9.68 22.56 7.93
C ARG A 322 -10.77 22.03 8.84
N VAL A 323 -12.00 22.49 8.62
CA VAL A 323 -13.22 22.01 9.26
C VAL A 323 -14.09 21.35 8.19
N LEU A 324 -14.46 20.09 8.40
CA LEU A 324 -15.51 19.42 7.60
C LEU A 324 -16.85 19.65 8.29
N MET A 325 -17.80 20.18 7.54
CA MET A 325 -19.16 20.41 7.98
C MET A 325 -20.10 19.63 7.07
N ILE A 326 -21.04 18.90 7.68
CA ILE A 326 -22.08 18.18 6.95
C ILE A 326 -23.43 18.85 7.18
N THR A 327 -24.17 19.07 6.09
CA THR A 327 -25.51 19.69 6.14
C THR A 327 -26.53 18.90 5.34
N ASN A 328 -27.80 19.24 5.50
CA ASN A 328 -28.90 18.72 4.66
C ASN A 328 -29.22 19.61 3.45
N ASP A 329 -28.39 20.61 3.12
CA ASP A 329 -28.48 21.33 1.84
C ASP A 329 -28.00 20.41 0.71
N PRO A 330 -28.86 20.05 -0.27
CA PRO A 330 -28.47 19.14 -1.35
C PRO A 330 -27.32 19.64 -2.21
N ASP A 331 -27.08 20.96 -2.29
CA ASP A 331 -25.96 21.54 -3.02
C ASP A 331 -24.70 21.70 -2.15
N HIS A 332 -24.85 21.62 -0.82
CA HIS A 332 -23.77 21.80 0.16
C HIS A 332 -23.83 20.74 1.29
N SER A 333 -24.10 19.49 0.92
CA SER A 333 -24.13 18.37 1.88
C SER A 333 -22.77 18.16 2.54
N LYS A 334 -21.68 18.43 1.81
CA LYS A 334 -20.28 18.41 2.26
C LYS A 334 -19.65 19.78 2.10
N VAL A 335 -19.24 20.42 3.19
CA VAL A 335 -18.56 21.72 3.17
C VAL A 335 -17.22 21.63 3.87
N VAL A 336 -16.16 22.07 3.20
CA VAL A 336 -14.80 22.14 3.77
C VAL A 336 -14.38 23.59 3.93
N ILE A 337 -14.28 24.04 5.18
CA ILE A 337 -13.81 25.38 5.51
C ILE A 337 -12.30 25.33 5.73
N LYS A 338 -11.54 26.05 4.89
CA LYS A 338 -10.08 26.11 4.98
C LYS A 338 -9.67 27.08 6.07
N VAL A 339 -8.71 26.70 6.91
CA VAL A 339 -8.15 27.58 7.94
C VAL A 339 -6.67 27.77 7.65
N SER A 340 -6.26 29.03 7.50
CA SER A 340 -4.88 29.39 7.22
C SER A 340 -4.33 30.27 8.33
N VAL A 341 -3.06 30.03 8.65
CA VAL A 341 -2.27 30.86 9.56
C VAL A 341 -1.22 31.53 8.70
N LYS A 342 -1.46 32.78 8.30
CA LYS A 342 -0.54 33.57 7.47
C LYS A 342 0.13 34.65 8.30
#